data_AF-A0A9E5PLH2-F1
#
_entry.id   AF-A0A9E5PLH2-F1
#
_cell.length_a   1.000
_cell.length_b   1.000
_cell.length_c   1.000
_cell.angle_alpha   90.00
_cell.angle_beta   90.00
_cell.angle_gamma   90.00
#
_symmetry.space_group_name_H-M   'P 1'
#
loop_
_entity.id
_entity.type
_entity.pdbx_description
1 polymer ?
#
loop_
_entity_poly.entity_id
_entity_poly.type
_entity_poly.pdbx_seq_one_letter_code
_entity_poly.pdbx_strand_id
1 'polypeptide(L)'
;MIKSSRVGIAVLVAALFPITACTPPPHVPFIVMDTTGGICNTAAQGSANPRIEIENHAEAGTFVVTSILLKTADTGVPTTGFVALLVNSLSIDGTRFHTLTRNLVGPTAGSGVLESADLMGTPVIRGWPPEGQDPGGNFPHQIVANNEGSRDISVSLFCRSDDQDLNIAVVAAAGWKQPDDSITVTYIPGQ
;
A
#
# COMPACT_ATOMS: atom_id res chain seq x y z
N MET A 1 -81.57 -8.10 -35.28
CA MET A 1 -80.18 -7.61 -35.53
C MET A 1 -79.39 -7.78 -34.24
N ILE A 2 -78.48 -8.75 -34.21
CA ILE A 2 -77.66 -9.13 -33.06
C ILE A 2 -76.28 -8.48 -33.26
N LYS A 3 -75.84 -7.63 -32.33
CA LYS A 3 -74.44 -7.15 -32.28
C LYS A 3 -73.72 -7.87 -31.14
N SER A 4 -72.91 -8.87 -31.53
CA SER A 4 -71.98 -9.58 -30.67
C SER A 4 -70.66 -8.80 -30.63
N SER A 5 -70.33 -8.19 -29.49
CA SER A 5 -69.00 -7.62 -29.24
C SER A 5 -68.10 -8.69 -28.64
N ARG A 6 -67.07 -9.10 -29.38
CA ARG A 6 -65.98 -9.94 -28.88
C ARG A 6 -64.98 -9.06 -28.13
N VAL A 7 -64.86 -9.26 -26.82
CA VAL A 7 -63.76 -8.71 -26.01
C VAL A 7 -62.59 -9.68 -26.12
N GLY A 8 -61.53 -9.28 -26.81
CA GLY A 8 -60.28 -10.04 -26.89
C GLY A 8 -59.48 -9.84 -25.60
N ILE A 9 -59.27 -10.90 -24.84
CA ILE A 9 -58.34 -10.93 -23.71
C ILE A 9 -56.94 -11.09 -24.29
N ALA A 10 -56.15 -10.01 -24.28
CA ALA A 10 -54.73 -10.07 -24.58
C ALA A 10 -54.01 -10.68 -23.37
N VAL A 11 -53.59 -11.93 -23.49
CA VAL A 11 -52.73 -12.60 -22.50
C VAL A 11 -51.31 -12.05 -22.67
N LEU A 12 -50.91 -11.16 -21.76
CA LEU A 12 -49.54 -10.66 -21.67
C LEU A 12 -48.67 -11.76 -21.05
N VAL A 13 -47.91 -12.49 -21.88
CA VAL A 13 -46.90 -13.44 -21.41
C VAL A 13 -45.68 -12.63 -20.97
N ALA A 14 -45.54 -12.39 -19.67
CA ALA A 14 -44.32 -11.84 -19.10
C ALA A 14 -43.19 -12.87 -19.26
N ALA A 15 -42.27 -12.60 -20.19
CA ALA A 15 -41.02 -13.36 -20.31
C ALA A 15 -40.18 -13.10 -19.05
N LEU A 16 -40.21 -14.03 -18.11
CA LEU A 16 -39.31 -14.07 -16.96
C LEU A 16 -37.93 -14.48 -17.49
N PHE A 17 -37.11 -13.51 -17.88
CA PHE A 17 -35.68 -13.73 -18.05
C PHE A 17 -35.08 -13.95 -16.65
N PRO A 18 -34.38 -15.07 -16.40
CA PRO A 18 -33.62 -15.20 -15.17
C PRO A 18 -32.52 -14.13 -15.21
N ILE A 19 -32.65 -13.15 -14.32
CA ILE A 19 -31.56 -12.23 -14.00
C ILE A 19 -30.57 -13.09 -13.23
N THR A 20 -29.65 -13.73 -13.94
CA THR A 20 -28.51 -14.37 -13.27
C THR A 20 -27.80 -13.23 -12.55
N ALA A 21 -27.91 -13.21 -11.22
CA ALA A 21 -27.15 -12.27 -10.41
C ALA A 21 -25.67 -12.54 -10.74
N CYS A 22 -25.08 -11.66 -11.54
CA CYS A 22 -23.64 -11.62 -11.74
C CYS A 22 -23.09 -11.19 -10.39
N THR A 23 -22.72 -12.18 -9.57
CA THR A 23 -21.97 -11.90 -8.35
C THR A 23 -20.64 -11.35 -8.82
N PRO A 24 -20.21 -10.17 -8.34
CA PRO A 24 -18.90 -9.67 -8.70
C PRO A 24 -17.87 -10.75 -8.32
N PRO A 25 -16.85 -10.96 -9.18
CA PRO A 25 -15.86 -11.98 -8.93
C PRO A 25 -15.29 -11.82 -7.51
N PRO A 26 -15.07 -12.93 -6.78
CA PRO A 26 -14.47 -12.85 -5.47
C PRO A 26 -13.04 -12.28 -5.61
N HIS A 27 -12.64 -11.47 -4.65
CA HIS A 27 -11.25 -11.01 -4.59
C HIS A 27 -10.32 -12.21 -4.41
N VAL A 28 -9.16 -12.16 -5.07
CA VAL A 28 -8.11 -13.17 -4.97
C VAL A 28 -6.88 -12.60 -4.27
N PRO A 29 -6.12 -13.41 -3.52
CA PRO A 29 -4.91 -12.94 -2.88
C PRO A 29 -3.82 -12.65 -3.92
N PHE A 30 -2.94 -11.69 -3.62
CA PHE A 30 -1.72 -11.44 -4.40
C PHE A 30 -0.51 -11.26 -3.49
N ILE A 31 0.68 -11.56 -4.03
CA ILE A 31 1.98 -11.16 -3.51
C ILE A 31 2.81 -10.74 -4.72
N VAL A 32 3.32 -9.51 -4.70
CA VAL A 32 4.19 -8.96 -5.74
C VAL A 32 5.45 -8.39 -5.11
N MET A 33 6.56 -8.47 -5.83
CA MET A 33 7.87 -8.11 -5.31
C MET A 33 8.65 -7.28 -6.34
N ASP A 34 9.36 -6.28 -5.84
CA ASP A 34 10.41 -5.58 -6.56
C ASP A 34 11.76 -5.94 -5.91
N THR A 35 12.66 -6.51 -6.72
CA THR A 35 14.01 -6.92 -6.31
C THR A 35 15.09 -6.00 -6.89
N THR A 36 14.71 -4.95 -7.62
CA THR A 36 15.68 -3.99 -8.18
C THR A 36 16.34 -3.18 -7.07
N GLY A 37 15.59 -2.88 -6.00
CA GLY A 37 16.13 -2.34 -4.77
C GLY A 37 16.83 -0.98 -4.94
N GLY A 38 17.70 -0.64 -4.00
CA GLY A 38 18.60 0.50 -4.11
C GLY A 38 18.79 1.30 -2.83
N ILE A 39 19.58 2.37 -2.95
CA ILE A 39 20.00 3.20 -1.82
C ILE A 39 18.80 3.94 -1.21
N CYS A 40 18.71 3.84 0.11
CA CYS A 40 17.89 4.64 0.97
C CYS A 40 18.79 5.68 1.65
N ASN A 41 18.93 6.86 1.04
CA ASN A 41 19.68 7.99 1.59
C ASN A 41 18.82 9.24 1.45
N THR A 42 18.60 9.95 2.57
CA THR A 42 17.93 11.26 2.64
C THR A 42 18.75 12.28 3.44
N ALA A 43 20.03 11.97 3.70
CA ALA A 43 20.95 12.82 4.46
C ALA A 43 21.65 13.87 3.57
N ALA A 44 21.78 13.62 2.26
CA ALA A 44 22.40 14.55 1.32
C ALA A 44 21.49 15.76 1.01
N GLN A 45 22.06 16.97 0.89
CA GLN A 45 21.32 18.16 0.44
C GLN A 45 20.78 17.96 -0.98
N GLY A 46 19.50 18.28 -1.18
CA GLY A 46 18.81 18.10 -2.46
C GLY A 46 18.27 16.68 -2.66
N SER A 47 18.41 15.81 -1.66
CA SER A 47 18.01 14.42 -1.80
C SER A 47 16.49 14.22 -1.75
N ALA A 48 15.98 13.39 -2.67
CA ALA A 48 14.58 13.00 -2.68
C ALA A 48 14.35 11.81 -1.74
N ASN A 49 13.32 11.88 -0.91
CA ASN A 49 12.88 10.75 -0.10
C ASN A 49 12.57 9.53 -1.00
N PRO A 50 13.15 8.35 -0.70
CA PRO A 50 12.80 7.09 -1.35
C PRO A 50 11.29 6.83 -1.28
N ARG A 51 10.76 6.10 -2.26
CA ARG A 51 9.33 5.79 -2.34
C ARG A 51 9.09 4.35 -2.73
N ILE A 52 8.02 3.78 -2.19
CA ILE A 52 7.40 2.55 -2.67
C ILE A 52 6.13 2.96 -3.39
N GLU A 53 5.95 2.53 -4.63
CA GLU A 53 4.74 2.75 -5.41
C GLU A 53 4.07 1.38 -5.61
N ILE A 54 2.79 1.27 -5.25
CA ILE A 54 1.96 0.09 -5.48
C ILE A 54 0.83 0.54 -6.38
N GLU A 55 0.74 -0.08 -7.55
CA GLU A 55 -0.18 0.33 -8.61
C GLU A 55 -0.99 -0.87 -9.09
N ASN A 56 -2.27 -0.65 -9.34
CA ASN A 56 -3.12 -1.53 -10.11
C ASN A 56 -3.13 -1.02 -11.57
N HIS A 57 -3.03 -1.94 -12.53
CA HIS A 57 -3.08 -1.63 -13.96
C HIS A 57 -4.45 -1.94 -14.59
N ALA A 58 -5.47 -2.19 -13.78
CA ALA A 58 -6.83 -2.40 -14.25
C ALA A 58 -7.50 -1.08 -14.71
N GLU A 59 -8.40 -1.12 -15.70
CA GLU A 59 -9.09 0.09 -16.18
C GLU A 59 -9.99 0.73 -15.11
N ALA A 60 -10.53 -0.09 -14.20
CA ALA A 60 -11.22 0.33 -12.99
C ALA A 60 -11.21 -0.83 -11.98
N GLY A 61 -11.02 -0.54 -10.69
CA GLY A 61 -11.07 -1.57 -9.67
C GLY A 61 -10.59 -1.10 -8.31
N THR A 62 -11.06 -1.80 -7.27
CA THR A 62 -10.58 -1.64 -5.90
C THR A 62 -9.65 -2.79 -5.57
N PHE A 63 -8.52 -2.49 -4.94
CA PHE A 63 -7.66 -3.50 -4.32
C PHE A 63 -7.32 -3.11 -2.89
N VAL A 64 -6.85 -4.10 -2.16
CA VAL A 64 -6.55 -4.01 -0.74
C VAL A 64 -5.12 -4.43 -0.53
N VAL A 65 -4.33 -3.61 0.15
CA VAL A 65 -3.00 -3.99 0.65
C VAL A 65 -3.10 -4.28 2.14
N THR A 66 -2.58 -5.43 2.55
CA THR A 66 -2.56 -5.88 3.96
C THR A 66 -1.15 -6.07 4.50
N SER A 67 -0.13 -6.07 3.65
CA SER A 67 1.28 -6.15 4.07
C SER A 67 2.17 -5.40 3.08
N ILE A 68 3.14 -4.65 3.61
CA ILE A 68 4.21 -4.02 2.83
C ILE A 68 5.51 -4.39 3.52
N LEU A 69 6.26 -5.30 2.92
CA LEU A 69 7.48 -5.86 3.48
C LEU A 69 8.71 -5.20 2.86
N LEU A 70 9.64 -4.78 3.70
CA LEU A 70 10.98 -4.35 3.32
C LEU A 70 11.99 -5.41 3.73
N LYS A 71 12.97 -5.67 2.86
CA LYS A 71 14.16 -6.46 3.18
C LYS A 71 15.41 -5.71 2.76
N THR A 72 16.38 -5.62 3.67
CA THR A 72 17.66 -4.96 3.41
C THR A 72 18.65 -5.92 2.73
N ALA A 73 19.61 -5.38 1.96
CA ALA A 73 20.63 -6.17 1.26
C ALA A 73 21.85 -6.51 2.14
N ASP A 74 22.05 -5.75 3.21
CA ASP A 74 23.31 -5.77 3.96
C ASP A 74 23.32 -6.88 5.03
N THR A 75 24.07 -7.95 4.79
CA THR A 75 24.45 -8.91 5.84
C THR A 75 25.49 -8.26 6.75
N GLY A 76 25.03 -7.55 7.77
CA GLY A 76 25.88 -6.84 8.72
C GLY A 76 25.55 -5.36 8.80
N VAL A 77 24.39 -5.07 9.38
CA VAL A 77 24.02 -3.71 9.83
C VAL A 77 25.19 -3.13 10.63
N PRO A 78 25.62 -1.88 10.38
CA PRO A 78 26.67 -1.26 11.18
C PRO A 78 26.32 -1.36 12.68
N THR A 79 27.31 -1.62 13.52
CA THR A 79 27.15 -1.73 14.99
C THR A 79 26.66 -0.45 15.65
N THR A 80 26.50 0.63 14.90
CA THR A 80 25.85 1.88 15.32
C THR A 80 24.35 1.90 15.06
N GLY A 81 23.82 0.93 14.30
CA GLY A 81 22.44 0.90 13.83
C GLY A 81 22.15 2.01 12.82
N PHE A 82 21.06 1.86 12.05
CA PHE A 82 20.55 2.99 11.28
C PHE A 82 19.96 4.02 12.25
N VAL A 83 20.22 5.31 12.02
CA VAL A 83 19.68 6.39 12.86
C VAL A 83 18.17 6.54 12.64
N ALA A 84 17.71 6.40 11.39
CA ALA A 84 16.29 6.44 11.05
C ALA A 84 15.98 5.81 9.68
N LEU A 85 15.30 4.65 9.65
CA LEU A 85 14.41 4.25 8.56
C LEU A 85 12.96 4.47 9.00
N LEU A 86 12.27 5.42 8.41
CA LEU A 86 10.91 5.81 8.80
C LEU A 86 10.01 5.82 7.56
N VAL A 87 8.73 5.52 7.72
CA VAL A 87 7.71 6.09 6.83
C VAL A 87 7.47 7.55 7.23
N ASN A 88 7.61 8.45 6.27
CA ASN A 88 7.34 9.88 6.38
C ASN A 88 5.90 10.24 5.97
N SER A 89 5.42 9.65 4.88
CA SER A 89 4.03 9.85 4.45
C SER A 89 3.53 8.71 3.58
N LEU A 90 2.22 8.51 3.61
CA LEU A 90 1.47 7.60 2.75
C LEU A 90 0.55 8.42 1.85
N SER A 91 0.46 8.09 0.58
CA SER A 91 -0.56 8.60 -0.34
C SER A 91 -1.46 7.46 -0.77
N ILE A 92 -2.77 7.67 -0.76
CA ILE A 92 -3.78 6.73 -1.25
C ILE A 92 -4.67 7.49 -2.20
N ASP A 93 -4.78 7.06 -3.46
CA ASP A 93 -5.63 7.67 -4.49
C ASP A 93 -5.40 9.20 -4.57
N GLY A 94 -4.12 9.61 -4.57
CA GLY A 94 -3.70 11.02 -4.56
C GLY A 94 -3.87 11.78 -3.23
N THR A 95 -4.52 11.21 -2.23
CA THR A 95 -4.67 11.81 -0.90
C THR A 95 -3.49 11.48 0.00
N ARG A 96 -2.78 12.52 0.48
CA ARG A 96 -1.58 12.37 1.32
C ARG A 96 -1.90 12.40 2.82
N PHE A 97 -1.31 11.46 3.54
CA PHE A 97 -1.33 11.29 4.99
C PHE A 97 0.10 11.33 5.53
N HIS A 98 0.35 12.16 6.53
CA HIS A 98 1.63 12.18 7.22
C HIS A 98 1.69 11.07 8.27
N THR A 99 2.79 10.33 8.29
CA THR A 99 3.07 9.33 9.30
C THR A 99 4.32 9.76 10.08
N LEU A 100 4.36 9.46 11.37
CA LEU A 100 5.47 9.88 12.24
C LEU A 100 6.20 8.68 12.82
N THR A 101 6.40 7.64 12.00
CA THR A 101 7.01 6.37 12.43
C THR A 101 8.37 6.61 13.09
N ARG A 102 8.73 5.73 14.04
CA ARG A 102 10.10 5.63 14.56
C ARG A 102 10.85 4.53 13.80
N ASN A 103 12.15 4.46 14.04
CA ASN A 103 13.07 3.58 13.33
C ASN A 103 12.50 2.16 13.14
N LEU A 104 12.15 1.84 11.89
CA LEU A 104 11.49 0.60 11.48
C LEU A 104 12.45 -0.59 11.53
N VAL A 105 13.75 -0.30 11.46
CA VAL A 105 14.83 -1.24 11.78
C VAL A 105 15.37 -0.88 13.16
N GLY A 106 15.54 -1.85 14.05
CA GLY A 106 15.78 -1.58 15.47
C GLY A 106 17.09 -0.82 15.76
N PRO A 107 17.21 -0.19 16.94
CA PRO A 107 18.49 0.29 17.45
C PRO A 107 19.41 -0.88 17.82
N THR A 108 20.73 -0.64 17.93
CA THR A 108 21.74 -1.65 18.30
C THR A 108 21.51 -2.37 19.63
N ALA A 109 20.55 -1.93 20.44
CA ALA A 109 20.25 -2.46 21.77
C ALA A 109 18.88 -3.15 21.91
N GLY A 110 18.09 -3.35 20.83
CA GLY A 110 16.75 -3.93 20.97
C GLY A 110 16.14 -4.54 19.71
N SER A 111 15.93 -5.86 19.79
CA SER A 111 14.97 -6.80 19.13
C SER A 111 14.22 -6.48 17.82
N GLY A 112 14.60 -5.48 17.02
CA GLY A 112 14.11 -5.36 15.64
C GLY A 112 14.70 -6.49 14.78
N VAL A 113 13.92 -7.03 13.83
CA VAL A 113 14.49 -7.90 12.80
C VAL A 113 15.34 -7.01 11.91
N LEU A 114 16.66 -7.05 12.11
CA LEU A 114 17.65 -6.14 11.52
C LEU A 114 17.66 -6.14 9.98
N GLU A 115 16.99 -7.11 9.37
CA GLU A 115 17.05 -7.40 7.94
C GLU A 115 15.69 -7.30 7.23
N SER A 116 14.59 -7.19 7.98
CA SER A 116 13.25 -7.06 7.40
C SER A 116 12.23 -6.37 8.32
N ALA A 117 11.28 -5.68 7.71
CA ALA A 117 10.18 -5.03 8.42
C ALA A 117 8.87 -5.18 7.62
N ASP A 118 7.75 -5.40 8.31
CA ASP A 118 6.44 -5.05 7.77
C ASP A 118 6.12 -3.62 8.19
N LEU A 119 5.70 -2.79 7.25
CA LEU A 119 5.30 -1.42 7.54
C LEU A 119 3.89 -1.34 8.12
N MET A 120 3.03 -2.29 7.76
CA MET A 120 1.62 -2.30 8.13
C MET A 120 1.42 -2.51 9.63
N GLY A 121 0.61 -1.66 10.26
CA GLY A 121 0.31 -1.77 11.69
C GLY A 121 1.47 -1.50 12.64
N THR A 122 2.61 -1.02 12.15
CA THR A 122 3.75 -0.65 13.01
C THR A 122 3.36 0.48 13.97
N PRO A 123 3.56 0.29 15.30
CA PRO A 123 3.26 1.33 16.28
C PRO A 123 4.14 2.56 16.09
N VAL A 124 3.54 3.74 16.24
CA VAL A 124 4.20 5.01 16.01
C VAL A 124 4.26 5.84 17.30
N ILE A 125 5.44 6.35 17.66
CA ILE A 125 5.63 7.20 18.86
C ILE A 125 6.25 8.54 18.44
N ARG A 126 5.67 9.68 18.84
CA ARG A 126 6.26 11.01 18.59
C ARG A 126 7.56 11.22 19.39
N GLY A 127 8.56 11.83 18.78
CA GLY A 127 9.56 12.67 19.46
C GLY A 127 10.11 13.60 18.37
N TRP A 128 9.89 14.91 18.34
CA TRP A 128 9.88 16.01 19.31
C TRP A 128 8.86 17.07 18.79
N PRO A 129 8.26 17.99 19.60
CA PRO A 129 8.60 18.39 20.95
C PRO A 129 7.75 17.75 22.07
N PRO A 130 8.17 17.91 23.35
CA PRO A 130 7.72 17.10 24.50
C PRO A 130 6.34 17.47 25.07
N GLU A 131 5.67 18.50 24.55
CA GLU A 131 4.52 19.12 25.24
C GLU A 131 3.15 18.84 24.61
N GLY A 132 3.08 17.97 23.59
CA GLY A 132 1.82 17.55 22.99
C GLY A 132 1.68 16.04 22.98
N GLN A 133 0.85 15.50 23.89
CA GLN A 133 0.38 14.11 23.87
C GLN A 133 -0.66 13.87 22.76
N ASP A 134 -0.35 14.25 21.53
CA ASP A 134 -1.12 13.72 20.40
C ASP A 134 -0.58 12.32 20.09
N PRO A 135 -1.43 11.28 20.03
CA PRO A 135 -0.99 9.98 19.55
C PRO A 135 -0.44 10.16 18.13
N GLY A 136 0.83 9.77 17.92
CA GLY A 136 1.34 9.59 16.57
C GLY A 136 0.45 8.57 15.85
N GLY A 137 0.03 8.86 14.61
CA GLY A 137 -0.82 7.94 13.86
C GLY A 137 -0.08 6.64 13.54
N ASN A 138 -0.77 5.50 13.61
CA ASN A 138 -0.23 4.22 13.15
C ASN A 138 -0.23 4.16 11.62
N PHE A 139 0.73 3.43 11.04
CA PHE A 139 0.56 3.02 9.64
C PHE A 139 -0.68 2.11 9.56
N PRO A 140 -1.57 2.29 8.57
CA PRO A 140 -2.81 1.50 8.50
C PRO A 140 -2.53 -0.01 8.55
N HIS A 141 -3.43 -0.77 9.20
CA HIS A 141 -3.39 -2.23 9.17
C HIS A 141 -3.91 -2.79 7.84
N GLN A 142 -4.62 -1.96 7.08
CA GLN A 142 -5.17 -2.29 5.77
C GLN A 142 -5.33 -0.98 4.99
N ILE A 143 -4.94 -1.00 3.72
CA ILE A 143 -5.14 0.12 2.79
C ILE A 143 -6.09 -0.36 1.71
N VAL A 144 -7.14 0.41 1.45
CA VAL A 144 -8.05 0.20 0.33
C VAL A 144 -7.77 1.33 -0.65
N ALA A 145 -7.53 1.00 -1.91
CA ALA A 145 -7.23 1.96 -2.96
C ALA A 145 -8.10 1.68 -4.19
N ASN A 146 -8.53 2.75 -4.85
CA ASN A 146 -9.33 2.71 -6.07
C ASN A 146 -8.48 3.20 -7.23
N ASN A 147 -8.34 2.38 -8.26
CA ASN A 147 -7.61 2.80 -9.44
C ASN A 147 -8.41 3.85 -10.23
N GLU A 148 -8.04 5.12 -10.07
CA GLU A 148 -8.62 6.26 -10.79
C GLU A 148 -7.60 6.92 -11.75
N GLY A 149 -6.54 6.20 -12.15
CA GLY A 149 -5.64 6.64 -13.21
C GLY A 149 -4.37 7.38 -12.77
N SER A 150 -3.99 7.33 -11.48
CA SER A 150 -2.63 7.68 -11.04
C SER A 150 -2.28 7.11 -9.66
N ARG A 151 -1.12 6.45 -9.54
CA ARG A 151 -0.45 6.03 -8.28
C ARG A 151 -1.40 5.76 -7.11
N ASP A 152 -1.97 4.57 -7.12
CA ASP A 152 -2.99 4.17 -6.15
C ASP A 152 -2.47 4.21 -4.72
N ILE A 153 -1.24 3.72 -4.48
CA ILE A 153 -0.60 3.80 -3.16
C ILE A 153 0.86 4.23 -3.33
N SER A 154 1.28 5.25 -2.56
CA SER A 154 2.68 5.66 -2.49
C SER A 154 3.14 5.82 -1.05
N VAL A 155 4.19 5.09 -0.66
CA VAL A 155 4.80 5.16 0.67
C VAL A 155 6.13 5.90 0.54
N SER A 156 6.22 7.10 1.10
CA SER A 156 7.47 7.85 1.17
C SER A 156 8.23 7.49 2.43
N LEU A 157 9.47 7.04 2.24
CA LEU A 157 10.39 6.70 3.31
C LEU A 157 11.30 7.89 3.61
N PHE A 158 11.79 7.96 4.84
CA PHE A 158 12.89 8.81 5.25
C PHE A 158 14.01 7.92 5.76
N CYS A 159 15.21 8.12 5.21
CA CYS A 159 16.37 7.28 5.46
C CYS A 159 17.56 8.15 5.83
N ARG A 160 17.72 8.40 7.13
CA ARG A 160 18.90 9.10 7.63
C ARG A 160 19.89 8.10 8.20
N SER A 161 21.08 8.16 7.64
CA SER A 161 22.29 7.65 8.23
C SER A 161 23.30 8.78 8.24
N ASP A 162 24.00 8.94 9.36
CA ASP A 162 25.08 9.93 9.45
C ASP A 162 26.40 9.38 8.86
N ASP A 163 26.50 8.05 8.62
CA ASP A 163 27.76 7.37 8.27
C ASP A 163 27.68 6.36 7.09
N GLN A 164 26.52 5.77 6.78
CA GLN A 164 26.38 4.69 5.76
C GLN A 164 25.03 4.63 5.06
N ASP A 165 25.02 4.50 3.74
CA ASP A 165 23.80 4.27 2.96
C ASP A 165 23.12 2.93 3.32
N LEU A 166 21.79 2.92 3.44
CA LEU A 166 21.02 1.68 3.59
C LEU A 166 20.68 1.12 2.21
N ASN A 167 21.01 -0.13 1.91
CA ASN A 167 20.56 -0.76 0.68
C ASN A 167 19.29 -1.61 0.90
N ILE A 168 18.23 -1.29 0.17
CA ILE A 168 17.01 -2.10 0.13
C ILE A 168 17.18 -3.15 -0.96
N ALA A 169 17.10 -4.44 -0.59
CA ALA A 169 17.20 -5.54 -1.56
C ALA A 169 15.85 -5.87 -2.18
N VAL A 170 14.80 -5.92 -1.36
CA VAL A 170 13.47 -6.36 -1.78
C VAL A 170 12.40 -5.52 -1.12
N VAL A 171 11.41 -5.13 -1.91
CA VAL A 171 10.12 -4.64 -1.43
C VAL A 171 9.04 -5.59 -1.89
N ALA A 172 8.15 -6.00 -1.00
CA ALA A 172 7.01 -6.84 -1.34
C ALA A 172 5.70 -6.20 -0.87
N ALA A 173 4.64 -6.36 -1.66
CA ALA A 173 3.28 -5.99 -1.28
C ALA A 173 2.38 -7.23 -1.39
N ALA A 174 1.49 -7.40 -0.41
CA ALA A 174 0.52 -8.48 -0.40
C ALA A 174 -0.86 -7.97 0.00
N GLY A 175 -1.89 -8.64 -0.51
CA GLY A 175 -3.27 -8.26 -0.24
C GLY A 175 -4.29 -8.97 -1.13
N TRP A 176 -5.36 -8.26 -1.49
CA TRP A 176 -6.49 -8.79 -2.25
C TRP A 176 -6.80 -7.89 -3.45
N LYS A 177 -7.07 -8.49 -4.60
CA LYS A 177 -7.38 -7.77 -5.86
C LYS A 177 -8.51 -8.47 -6.62
N GLN A 178 -9.06 -7.86 -7.66
CA GLN A 178 -9.90 -8.60 -8.60
C GLN A 178 -9.05 -9.61 -9.40
N PRO A 179 -9.64 -10.74 -9.86
CA PRO A 179 -8.88 -11.77 -10.58
C PRO A 179 -8.10 -11.24 -11.78
N ASP A 180 -8.69 -10.33 -12.54
CA ASP A 180 -8.14 -9.80 -13.79
C ASP A 180 -7.20 -8.60 -13.60
N ASP A 181 -7.11 -8.07 -12.37
CA ASP A 181 -6.23 -6.96 -12.04
C ASP A 181 -4.76 -7.36 -12.08
N SER A 182 -3.88 -6.44 -12.45
CA SER A 182 -2.43 -6.62 -12.34
C SER A 182 -1.89 -5.61 -11.35
N ILE A 183 -1.31 -6.09 -10.25
CA ILE A 183 -0.68 -5.24 -9.24
C ILE A 183 0.82 -5.23 -9.50
N THR A 184 1.44 -4.06 -9.43
CA THR A 184 2.89 -3.90 -9.39
C THR A 184 3.31 -3.24 -8.10
N VAL A 185 4.49 -3.60 -7.63
CA VAL A 185 5.22 -2.84 -6.61
C VAL A 185 6.51 -2.35 -7.24
N THR A 186 6.89 -1.11 -6.93
CA THR A 186 8.11 -0.50 -7.44
C THR A 186 8.77 0.29 -6.33
N TYR A 187 10.06 0.04 -6.10
CA TYR A 187 10.91 0.83 -5.22
C TYR A 187 11.64 1.89 -6.04
N ILE A 188 11.50 3.14 -5.62
CA ILE A 188 12.20 4.29 -6.19
C ILE A 188 13.24 4.72 -5.15
N PRO A 189 14.54 4.52 -5.41
CA PRO A 189 15.61 4.95 -4.53
C PRO A 189 15.61 6.46 -4.28
N GLY A 190 16.15 6.85 -3.14
CA GLY A 190 16.47 8.26 -2.89
C GLY A 190 17.72 8.64 -3.68
N GLN A 191 17.68 9.78 -4.38
CA GLN A 191 18.85 10.43 -4.98
C GLN A 191 19.30 11.56 -4.09
#